data_AF-A0A4Q7JAC4-F1
#
_entry.id   AF-A0A4Q7JAC4-F1
#
_cell.length_a   1.000
_cell.length_b   1.000
_cell.length_c   1.000
_cell.angle_alpha   90.00
_cell.angle_beta   90.00
_cell.angle_gamma   90.00
#
_symmetry.space_group_name_H-M   'P 1'
#
loop_
_entity.id
_entity.type
_entity.pdbx_description
1 polymer ?
#
loop_
_entity_poly.entity_id
_entity_poly.type
_entity_poly.pdbx_seq_one_letter_code
_entity_poly.pdbx_strand_id
1 'polypeptide(L)'
;MRSARRMLAALVAAAALLVPVTFAGTSSAAATVSVLSYNLWHQGSHGGGIEVAIDAIRRSGANVVALQESGNGATSRIANALGWSHTAEGWDIDVISKLPIAEQDWTSWSDTGAQAIAAKIAGVWVYSIHLDHTKYGPYNACFDRDSVQTILADESNRKRQAEQIAEWTGSSPGIVAGDLNTPSHLDWTAATKATHCGYEIAWPATKAFEAKGFRDSFRQIHPDPARTPGDTWSPVEKTNNGRPEPQDRIDYVLYRGSSISVRNSATYGGWNGWNSDHLAVLTTFTVS
;
A
#
# COMPACT_ATOMS: atom_id res chain seq x y z
N MET A 1 50.40 45.99 -68.89
CA MET A 1 49.64 44.72 -68.95
C MET A 1 50.39 43.67 -68.15
N ARG A 2 50.02 43.45 -66.88
CA ARG A 2 50.64 42.46 -65.98
C ARG A 2 49.55 41.54 -65.43
N SER A 3 49.88 40.25 -65.50
CA SER A 3 49.17 39.04 -65.12
C SER A 3 48.39 39.12 -63.79
N ALA A 4 47.11 38.70 -63.83
CA ALA A 4 46.32 38.38 -62.65
C ALA A 4 46.28 36.86 -62.47
N ARG A 5 46.90 36.37 -61.39
CA ARG A 5 46.83 34.97 -60.95
C ARG A 5 45.44 34.68 -60.37
N ARG A 6 44.73 33.69 -60.93
CA ARG A 6 43.55 33.07 -60.29
C ARG A 6 44.04 31.95 -59.39
N MET A 7 43.84 32.08 -58.08
CA MET A 7 43.95 30.98 -57.11
C MET A 7 42.65 30.19 -57.13
N LEU A 8 42.72 28.89 -57.42
CA LEU A 8 41.63 27.94 -57.26
C LEU A 8 41.76 27.33 -55.85
N ALA A 9 40.83 27.62 -54.95
CA ALA A 9 40.75 26.94 -53.65
C ALA A 9 39.93 25.66 -53.82
N ALA A 10 40.56 24.51 -53.59
CA ALA A 10 39.88 23.21 -53.55
C ALA A 10 39.20 23.04 -52.18
N LEU A 11 37.88 22.94 -52.17
CA LEU A 11 37.08 22.52 -51.01
C LEU A 11 37.11 21.00 -50.91
N VAL A 12 37.81 20.46 -49.92
CA VAL A 12 37.73 19.04 -49.54
C VAL A 12 36.57 18.91 -48.54
N ALA A 13 35.46 18.33 -48.96
CA ALA A 13 34.36 17.97 -48.06
C ALA A 13 34.70 16.65 -47.36
N ALA A 14 34.98 16.72 -46.05
CA ALA A 14 35.11 15.53 -45.22
C ALA A 14 33.72 15.02 -44.84
N ALA A 15 33.30 13.89 -45.41
CA ALA A 15 32.08 13.19 -45.01
C ALA A 15 32.33 12.45 -43.69
N ALA A 16 31.82 12.98 -42.58
CA ALA A 16 31.80 12.28 -41.31
C ALA A 16 30.72 11.18 -41.35
N LEU A 17 31.15 9.92 -41.35
CA LEU A 17 30.29 8.76 -41.14
C LEU A 17 29.82 8.75 -39.68
N LEU A 18 28.58 9.20 -39.46
CA LEU A 18 27.88 8.99 -38.20
C LEU A 18 27.43 7.53 -38.13
N VAL A 19 28.14 6.72 -37.36
CA VAL A 19 27.68 5.38 -36.97
C VAL A 19 26.58 5.57 -35.92
N PRO A 20 25.33 5.12 -36.17
CA PRO A 20 24.30 5.18 -35.15
C PRO A 20 24.68 4.21 -34.03
N VAL A 21 25.03 4.75 -32.86
CA VAL A 21 25.12 3.98 -31.62
C VAL A 21 23.70 3.60 -31.25
N THR A 22 23.32 2.37 -31.55
CA THR A 22 22.09 1.78 -31.04
C THR A 22 22.33 1.44 -29.57
N PHE A 23 21.79 2.27 -28.67
CA PHE A 23 21.62 1.85 -27.28
C PHE A 23 20.59 0.72 -27.27
N ALA A 24 21.06 -0.52 -27.20
CA ALA A 24 20.21 -1.64 -26.83
C ALA A 24 19.68 -1.33 -25.42
N GLY A 25 18.43 -0.89 -25.33
CA GLY A 25 17.74 -0.76 -24.06
C GLY A 25 17.75 -2.12 -23.39
N THR A 26 18.49 -2.26 -22.29
CA THR A 26 18.35 -3.43 -21.43
C THR A 26 16.91 -3.43 -20.94
N SER A 27 16.09 -4.32 -21.50
CA SER A 27 14.83 -4.70 -20.87
C SER A 27 15.19 -5.10 -19.45
N SER A 28 14.81 -4.27 -18.48
CA SER A 28 14.89 -4.65 -17.09
C SER A 28 14.10 -5.94 -16.96
N ALA A 29 14.76 -7.02 -16.51
CA ALA A 29 14.06 -8.27 -16.26
C ALA A 29 12.93 -7.97 -15.27
N ALA A 30 11.75 -8.54 -15.51
CA ALA A 30 10.61 -8.32 -14.65
C ALA A 30 10.95 -8.76 -13.21
N ALA A 31 10.78 -7.85 -12.25
CA ALA A 31 11.05 -8.09 -10.85
C ALA A 31 9.81 -8.67 -10.16
N THR A 32 10.03 -9.53 -9.16
CA THR A 32 8.94 -9.96 -8.26
C THR A 32 8.98 -9.11 -7.00
N VAL A 33 7.90 -8.38 -6.74
CA VAL A 33 7.73 -7.56 -5.54
C VAL A 33 6.58 -8.14 -4.73
N SER A 34 6.89 -8.69 -3.56
CA SER A 34 5.92 -9.25 -2.61
C SER A 34 5.79 -8.28 -1.43
N VAL A 35 4.68 -7.56 -1.40
CA VAL A 35 4.38 -6.52 -0.41
C VAL A 35 3.48 -7.11 0.69
N LEU A 36 3.90 -6.92 1.93
CA LEU A 36 3.08 -7.19 3.12
C LEU A 36 2.62 -5.86 3.72
N SER A 37 1.31 -5.65 3.86
CA SER A 37 0.75 -4.61 4.74
C SER A 37 0.63 -5.17 6.14
N TYR A 38 1.20 -4.53 7.16
CA TYR A 38 1.21 -5.08 8.51
C TYR A 38 1.10 -4.00 9.60
N ASN A 39 -0.10 -3.83 10.17
CA ASN A 39 -0.30 -3.13 11.43
C ASN A 39 0.29 -3.96 12.59
N LEU A 40 1.23 -3.38 13.33
CA LEU A 40 1.96 -4.06 14.39
C LEU A 40 1.23 -4.09 15.74
N TRP A 41 0.12 -3.37 15.92
CA TRP A 41 -0.59 -3.18 17.19
C TRP A 41 0.33 -2.70 18.32
N HIS A 42 0.45 -1.38 18.44
CA HIS A 42 1.32 -0.74 19.42
C HIS A 42 2.76 -1.26 19.35
N GLN A 43 3.42 -1.08 18.20
CA GLN A 43 4.82 -1.43 17.96
C GLN A 43 5.14 -2.93 18.08
N GLY A 44 4.13 -3.80 17.98
CA GLY A 44 4.31 -5.23 18.19
C GLY A 44 4.58 -5.55 19.66
N SER A 45 3.99 -4.82 20.60
CA SER A 45 4.13 -5.08 22.04
C SER A 45 3.19 -6.16 22.56
N HIS A 46 2.18 -6.57 21.77
CA HIS A 46 1.15 -7.52 22.14
C HIS A 46 1.49 -8.97 21.75
N GLY A 47 0.71 -9.92 22.26
CA GLY A 47 0.89 -11.35 21.96
C GLY A 47 2.30 -11.83 22.29
N GLY A 48 2.96 -12.49 21.33
CA GLY A 48 4.37 -12.90 21.46
C GLY A 48 5.39 -11.79 21.21
N GLY A 49 4.93 -10.55 21.04
CA GLY A 49 5.76 -9.36 20.87
C GLY A 49 6.41 -9.25 19.48
N ILE A 50 7.32 -8.29 19.35
CA ILE A 50 7.97 -7.93 18.08
C ILE A 50 8.78 -9.06 17.46
N GLU A 51 9.20 -10.05 18.25
CA GLU A 51 9.87 -11.24 17.74
C GLU A 51 8.93 -12.11 16.88
N VAL A 52 7.64 -12.16 17.23
CA VAL A 52 6.62 -12.80 16.37
C VAL A 52 6.43 -12.01 15.09
N ALA A 53 6.48 -10.67 15.11
CA ALA A 53 6.41 -9.86 13.91
C ALA A 53 7.60 -10.14 12.97
N ILE A 54 8.81 -10.22 13.52
CA ILE A 54 10.04 -10.54 12.77
C ILE A 54 9.93 -11.92 12.11
N ASP A 55 9.49 -12.94 12.87
CA ASP A 55 9.33 -14.30 12.37
C ASP A 55 8.20 -14.38 11.32
N ALA A 56 7.08 -13.69 11.54
CA ALA A 56 5.98 -13.60 10.60
C ALA A 56 6.43 -13.03 9.25
N ILE A 57 7.16 -11.91 9.26
CA ILE A 57 7.72 -11.29 8.06
C ILE A 57 8.68 -12.26 7.37
N ARG A 58 9.61 -12.87 8.11
CA ARG A 58 10.57 -13.84 7.56
C ARG A 58 9.88 -15.04 6.87
N ARG A 59 8.79 -15.56 7.46
CA ARG A 59 8.05 -16.73 6.93
C ARG A 59 7.09 -16.40 5.80
N SER A 60 6.59 -15.15 5.75
CA SER A 60 5.59 -14.72 4.75
C SER A 60 6.09 -14.84 3.30
N GLY A 61 7.41 -14.79 3.09
CA GLY A 61 7.99 -14.68 1.75
C GLY A 61 7.87 -13.27 1.13
N ALA A 62 7.40 -12.27 1.90
CA ALA A 62 7.47 -10.88 1.51
C ALA A 62 8.93 -10.44 1.30
N ASN A 63 9.12 -9.45 0.44
CA ASN A 63 10.41 -8.79 0.25
C ASN A 63 10.33 -7.25 0.41
N VAL A 64 9.12 -6.72 0.61
CA VAL A 64 8.83 -5.36 1.03
C VAL A 64 7.70 -5.43 2.06
N VAL A 65 7.78 -4.65 3.14
CA VAL A 65 6.71 -4.54 4.14
C VAL A 65 6.40 -3.08 4.39
N ALA A 66 5.12 -2.72 4.29
CA ALA A 66 4.58 -1.46 4.78
C ALA A 66 4.09 -1.70 6.20
N LEU A 67 4.72 -1.04 7.17
CA LEU A 67 4.42 -1.15 8.59
C LEU A 67 3.51 -0.01 9.03
N GLN A 68 2.55 -0.32 9.90
CA GLN A 68 1.69 0.64 10.61
C GLN A 68 1.81 0.41 12.13
N GLU A 69 1.53 1.44 12.92
CA GLU A 69 1.81 1.49 14.36
C GLU A 69 3.27 1.17 14.74
N SER A 70 4.22 1.50 13.86
CA SER A 70 5.63 1.07 13.93
C SER A 70 6.59 2.02 14.64
N GLY A 71 6.06 2.99 15.40
CA GLY A 71 6.84 3.97 16.13
C GLY A 71 7.83 3.39 17.16
N ASN A 72 8.47 4.28 17.93
CA ASN A 72 9.38 3.91 19.02
C ASN A 72 10.51 2.92 18.64
N GLY A 73 11.00 3.00 17.40
CA GLY A 73 12.14 2.19 16.92
C GLY A 73 11.80 0.75 16.52
N ALA A 74 10.51 0.37 16.43
CA ALA A 74 10.12 -0.97 16.00
C ALA A 74 10.61 -1.26 14.57
N THR A 75 10.51 -0.28 13.67
CA THR A 75 10.99 -0.36 12.29
C THR A 75 12.47 -0.76 12.21
N SER A 76 13.39 -0.02 12.85
CA SER A 76 14.82 -0.35 12.87
C SER A 76 15.06 -1.69 13.52
N ARG A 77 14.36 -2.02 14.61
CA ARG A 77 14.54 -3.32 15.28
C ARG A 77 14.19 -4.48 14.35
N ILE A 78 13.07 -4.40 13.65
CA ILE A 78 12.64 -5.41 12.69
C ILE A 78 13.61 -5.47 11.50
N ALA A 79 13.93 -4.33 10.90
CA ALA A 79 14.82 -4.25 9.74
C ALA A 79 16.21 -4.80 10.06
N ASN A 80 16.79 -4.44 11.22
CA ASN A 80 18.09 -4.95 11.68
C ASN A 80 18.07 -6.46 11.90
N ALA A 81 17.00 -7.01 12.52
CA ALA A 81 16.87 -8.45 12.75
C ALA A 81 16.70 -9.26 11.43
N LEU A 82 16.18 -8.63 10.38
CA LEU A 82 16.03 -9.23 9.06
C LEU A 82 17.23 -8.97 8.13
N GLY A 83 18.09 -8.00 8.46
CA GLY A 83 19.17 -7.52 7.60
C GLY A 83 18.66 -6.73 6.38
N TRP A 84 17.58 -5.97 6.55
CA TRP A 84 16.87 -5.24 5.49
C TRP A 84 17.10 -3.73 5.59
N SER A 85 16.86 -3.01 4.50
CA SER A 85 16.82 -1.55 4.50
C SER A 85 15.46 -1.04 4.95
N HIS A 86 15.38 0.21 5.41
CA HIS A 86 14.13 0.86 5.76
C HIS A 86 14.14 2.34 5.39
N THR A 87 12.96 2.94 5.28
CA THR A 87 12.78 4.39 5.21
C THR A 87 13.23 5.07 6.49
N ALA A 88 13.42 6.40 6.46
CA ALA A 88 13.59 7.17 7.69
C ALA A 88 12.42 6.88 8.64
N GLU A 89 12.73 6.59 9.91
CA GLU A 89 11.71 6.19 10.87
C GLU A 89 10.68 7.29 11.10
N GLY A 90 9.43 6.97 10.81
CA GLY A 90 8.28 7.73 11.22
C GLY A 90 7.87 7.45 12.67
N TRP A 91 6.80 8.12 13.09
CA TRP A 91 6.19 7.88 14.40
C TRP A 91 5.16 6.75 14.39
N ASP A 92 4.69 6.36 13.20
CA ASP A 92 3.52 5.49 13.03
C ASP A 92 3.63 4.56 11.81
N ILE A 93 4.16 5.06 10.70
CA ILE A 93 4.23 4.33 9.43
C ILE A 93 5.64 4.31 8.86
N ASP A 94 6.03 3.16 8.28
CA ASP A 94 7.34 2.96 7.66
C ASP A 94 7.31 1.92 6.55
N VAL A 95 8.36 1.89 5.72
CA VAL A 95 8.60 0.80 4.77
C VAL A 95 9.94 0.15 5.05
N ILE A 96 9.96 -1.18 5.18
CA ILE A 96 11.18 -1.99 5.20
C ILE A 96 11.26 -2.83 3.92
N SER A 97 12.48 -3.10 3.44
CA SER A 97 12.68 -3.77 2.16
C SER A 97 13.97 -4.59 2.14
N LYS A 98 13.84 -5.83 1.64
CA LYS A 98 14.97 -6.68 1.25
C LYS A 98 15.62 -6.19 -0.04
N LEU A 99 14.84 -5.53 -0.91
CA LEU A 99 15.29 -4.94 -2.16
C LEU A 99 15.85 -3.52 -1.91
N PRO A 100 16.78 -3.02 -2.73
CA PRO A 100 17.31 -1.66 -2.58
C PRO A 100 16.20 -0.60 -2.65
N ILE A 101 16.21 0.31 -1.68
CA ILE A 101 15.42 1.54 -1.71
C ILE A 101 16.22 2.58 -2.50
N ALA A 102 15.75 2.92 -3.70
CA ALA A 102 16.43 3.87 -4.57
C ALA A 102 16.17 5.33 -4.18
N GLU A 103 14.97 5.59 -3.66
CA GLU A 103 14.47 6.91 -3.29
C GLU A 103 13.42 6.73 -2.19
N GLN A 104 13.26 7.73 -1.34
CA GLN A 104 12.19 7.78 -0.35
C GLN A 104 11.59 9.18 -0.32
N ASP A 105 10.31 9.26 0.03
CA ASP A 105 9.56 10.51 0.17
C ASP A 105 8.54 10.36 1.30
N TRP A 106 8.10 11.46 1.90
CA TRP A 106 7.09 11.45 2.94
C TRP A 106 6.34 12.77 2.99
N THR A 107 5.12 12.72 3.51
CA THR A 107 4.31 13.92 3.72
C THR A 107 3.30 13.74 4.85
N SER A 108 2.79 14.86 5.36
CA SER A 108 1.77 14.90 6.40
C SER A 108 0.85 16.09 6.23
N TRP A 109 -0.42 15.94 6.62
CA TRP A 109 -1.44 16.99 6.54
C TRP A 109 -1.99 17.32 7.92
N SER A 110 -1.78 18.55 8.38
CA SER A 110 -2.20 18.96 9.73
C SER A 110 -3.71 19.10 9.90
N ASP A 111 -4.46 19.32 8.82
CA ASP A 111 -5.92 19.51 8.86
C ASP A 111 -6.71 18.20 8.98
N THR A 112 -6.14 17.09 8.50
CA THR A 112 -6.74 15.74 8.61
C THR A 112 -5.98 14.82 9.57
N GLY A 113 -4.74 15.16 9.91
CA GLY A 113 -3.81 14.27 10.60
C GLY A 113 -3.22 13.16 9.71
N ALA A 114 -3.49 13.14 8.39
CA ALA A 114 -2.93 12.13 7.50
C ALA A 114 -1.40 12.17 7.48
N GLN A 115 -0.80 10.99 7.37
CA GLN A 115 0.62 10.81 7.09
C GLN A 115 0.78 9.75 6.01
N ALA A 116 1.80 9.89 5.18
CA ALA A 116 2.19 8.87 4.22
C ALA A 116 3.71 8.87 4.03
N ILE A 117 4.28 7.68 3.90
CA ILE A 117 5.69 7.47 3.59
C ILE A 117 5.82 6.57 2.38
N ALA A 118 6.81 6.82 1.53
CA ALA A 118 7.02 6.15 0.27
C ALA A 118 8.47 5.72 0.09
N ALA A 119 8.66 4.56 -0.52
CA ALA A 119 9.95 4.05 -0.95
C ALA A 119 9.88 3.61 -2.42
N LYS A 120 10.85 4.03 -3.23
CA LYS A 120 10.97 3.60 -4.62
C LYS A 120 11.79 2.33 -4.71
N ILE A 121 11.13 1.22 -5.04
CA ILE A 121 11.69 -0.12 -5.02
C ILE A 121 11.37 -0.79 -6.36
N ALA A 122 12.38 -1.37 -7.00
CA ALA A 122 12.23 -2.03 -8.31
C ALA A 122 11.52 -1.15 -9.38
N GLY A 123 11.73 0.16 -9.34
CA GLY A 123 11.18 1.10 -10.32
C GLY A 123 9.75 1.59 -10.04
N VAL A 124 9.11 1.16 -8.94
CA VAL A 124 7.76 1.59 -8.53
C VAL A 124 7.76 2.17 -7.13
N TRP A 125 6.79 3.03 -6.82
CA TRP A 125 6.61 3.56 -5.47
C TRP A 125 5.81 2.59 -4.61
N VAL A 126 6.29 2.30 -3.41
CA VAL A 126 5.55 1.56 -2.37
C VAL A 126 5.29 2.51 -1.22
N TYR A 127 4.02 2.70 -0.88
CA TYR A 127 3.56 3.62 0.15
C TYR A 127 3.08 2.83 1.38
N SER A 128 3.44 3.28 2.57
CA SER A 128 2.79 2.88 3.83
C SER A 128 1.89 4.02 4.30
N ILE A 129 0.66 3.68 4.73
CA ILE A 129 -0.33 4.62 5.26
C ILE A 129 -1.09 4.01 6.44
N HIS A 130 -1.60 4.87 7.31
CA HIS A 130 -2.48 4.50 8.42
C HIS A 130 -3.52 5.61 8.57
N LEU A 131 -4.79 5.29 8.34
CA LEU A 131 -5.87 6.28 8.41
C LEU A 131 -6.46 6.35 9.82
N ASP A 132 -7.16 7.45 10.10
CA ASP A 132 -7.81 7.73 11.38
C ASP A 132 -8.70 6.57 11.84
N HIS A 133 -8.45 6.05 13.06
CA HIS A 133 -9.16 4.92 13.66
C HIS A 133 -10.47 5.34 14.35
N THR A 134 -10.70 6.65 14.55
CA THR A 134 -11.86 7.09 15.31
C THR A 134 -13.18 6.82 14.58
N LYS A 135 -14.26 6.65 15.35
CA LYS A 135 -15.63 6.42 14.85
C LYS A 135 -15.69 5.31 13.78
N TYR A 136 -15.31 4.10 14.15
CA TYR A 136 -15.29 2.97 13.22
C TYR A 136 -16.68 2.68 12.65
N GLY A 137 -16.84 2.84 11.33
CA GLY A 137 -18.15 2.79 10.65
C GLY A 137 -18.95 1.50 10.88
N PRO A 138 -18.34 0.30 10.91
CA PRO A 138 -19.04 -0.93 11.25
C PRO A 138 -19.66 -0.93 12.64
N TYR A 139 -19.10 -0.23 13.63
CA TYR A 139 -19.77 -0.04 14.92
C TYR A 139 -21.02 0.82 14.77
N ASN A 140 -20.94 1.95 14.06
CA ASN A 140 -22.12 2.78 13.80
C ASN A 140 -23.24 1.99 13.11
N ALA A 141 -22.90 1.12 12.15
CA ALA A 141 -23.85 0.28 11.43
C ALA A 141 -24.42 -0.87 12.29
N CYS A 142 -23.56 -1.66 12.91
CA CYS A 142 -23.94 -2.91 13.56
C CYS A 142 -24.44 -2.74 15.00
N PHE A 143 -23.87 -1.77 15.72
CA PHE A 143 -24.14 -1.53 17.13
C PHE A 143 -25.15 -0.42 17.33
N ASP A 144 -24.89 0.73 16.72
CA ASP A 144 -25.70 1.94 16.96
C ASP A 144 -26.91 2.02 16.02
N ARG A 145 -26.88 1.27 14.91
CA ARG A 145 -27.93 1.23 13.89
C ARG A 145 -28.17 2.60 13.27
N ASP A 146 -27.09 3.34 13.06
CA ASP A 146 -27.13 4.67 12.47
C ASP A 146 -27.61 4.66 11.02
N SER A 147 -28.07 5.81 10.54
CA SER A 147 -28.39 5.99 9.12
C SER A 147 -27.10 5.98 8.29
N VAL A 148 -27.18 5.54 7.03
CA VAL A 148 -26.05 5.61 6.09
C VAL A 148 -25.49 7.03 5.97
N GLN A 149 -26.36 8.05 6.03
CA GLN A 149 -25.91 9.45 6.00
C GLN A 149 -25.05 9.82 7.21
N THR A 150 -25.42 9.36 8.41
CA THR A 150 -24.64 9.58 9.64
C THR A 150 -23.30 8.87 9.55
N ILE A 151 -23.29 7.59 9.14
CA ILE A 151 -22.06 6.81 8.98
C ILE A 151 -21.10 7.51 8.01
N LEU A 152 -21.60 7.96 6.85
CA LEU A 152 -20.77 8.65 5.86
C LEU A 152 -20.26 10.02 6.33
N ALA A 153 -21.00 10.70 7.22
CA ALA A 153 -20.54 11.94 7.84
C ALA A 153 -19.38 11.69 8.80
N ASP A 154 -19.44 10.60 9.57
CA ASP A 154 -18.36 10.18 10.48
C ASP A 154 -17.13 9.65 9.72
N GLU A 155 -17.30 9.02 8.55
CA GLU A 155 -16.21 8.63 7.64
C GLU A 155 -15.54 9.81 6.89
N SER A 156 -16.03 11.03 7.06
CA SER A 156 -15.60 12.19 6.25
C SER A 156 -14.11 12.54 6.44
N ASN A 157 -13.53 12.30 7.61
CA ASN A 157 -12.11 12.52 7.85
C ASN A 157 -11.25 11.48 7.11
N ARG A 158 -11.52 10.18 7.28
CA ARG A 158 -10.86 9.09 6.54
C ARG A 158 -10.95 9.29 5.02
N LYS A 159 -12.10 9.74 4.52
CA LYS A 159 -12.27 10.14 3.12
C LYS A 159 -11.25 11.21 2.70
N ARG A 160 -11.17 12.33 3.44
CA ARG A 160 -10.25 13.43 3.13
C ARG A 160 -8.79 13.00 3.18
N GLN A 161 -8.42 12.18 4.17
CA GLN A 161 -7.08 11.60 4.27
C GLN A 161 -6.74 10.78 3.02
N ALA A 162 -7.64 9.88 2.61
CA ALA A 162 -7.46 9.07 1.41
C ALA A 162 -7.36 9.92 0.13
N GLU A 163 -8.19 10.96 -0.02
CA GLU A 163 -8.12 11.89 -1.16
C GLU A 163 -6.78 12.64 -1.23
N GLN A 164 -6.29 13.16 -0.10
CA GLN A 164 -5.01 13.87 0.01
C GLN A 164 -3.83 12.95 -0.35
N ILE A 165 -3.80 11.75 0.23
CA ILE A 165 -2.76 10.76 -0.03
C ILE A 165 -2.80 10.32 -1.50
N ALA A 166 -3.98 9.99 -2.03
CA ALA A 166 -4.13 9.54 -3.41
C ALA A 166 -3.72 10.62 -4.42
N GLU A 167 -3.99 11.90 -4.13
CA GLU A 167 -3.48 13.03 -4.91
C GLU A 167 -1.95 13.12 -4.87
N TRP A 168 -1.35 13.01 -3.67
CA TRP A 168 0.10 13.07 -3.51
C TRP A 168 0.84 11.95 -4.25
N THR A 169 0.25 10.76 -4.37
CA THR A 169 0.85 9.68 -5.19
C THR A 169 1.00 10.03 -6.68
N GLY A 170 0.37 11.12 -7.14
CA GLY A 170 0.43 11.57 -8.53
C GLY A 170 -0.16 10.53 -9.49
N SER A 171 0.49 10.32 -10.63
CA SER A 171 0.10 9.33 -11.66
C SER A 171 1.11 8.19 -11.86
N SER A 172 2.21 8.21 -11.11
CA SER A 172 3.27 7.19 -11.21
C SER A 172 2.73 5.80 -10.85
N PRO A 173 3.31 4.72 -11.42
CA PRO A 173 3.07 3.36 -10.96
C PRO A 173 3.39 3.25 -9.46
N GLY A 174 2.45 2.70 -8.70
CA GLY A 174 2.55 2.70 -7.25
C GLY A 174 1.71 1.62 -6.59
N ILE A 175 2.14 1.22 -5.41
CA ILE A 175 1.48 0.26 -4.52
C ILE A 175 1.25 0.97 -3.19
N VAL A 176 -0.01 1.17 -2.81
CA VAL A 176 -0.38 1.71 -1.50
C VAL A 176 -0.76 0.55 -0.59
N ALA A 177 -0.04 0.39 0.51
CA ALA A 177 -0.31 -0.63 1.51
C ALA A 177 -0.54 0.03 2.87
N GLY A 178 -1.52 -0.45 3.63
CA GLY A 178 -1.80 0.13 4.93
C GLY A 178 -3.10 -0.31 5.56
N ASP A 179 -3.27 0.14 6.79
CA ASP A 179 -4.52 0.08 7.55
C ASP A 179 -5.34 1.34 7.23
N LEU A 180 -6.49 1.14 6.61
CA LEU A 180 -7.39 2.23 6.24
C LEU A 180 -8.46 2.50 7.30
N ASN A 181 -8.50 1.70 8.37
CA ASN A 181 -9.49 1.80 9.45
C ASN A 181 -10.95 1.87 8.96
N THR A 182 -11.23 1.32 7.77
CA THR A 182 -12.55 1.35 7.14
C THR A 182 -12.70 0.18 6.15
N PRO A 183 -13.90 -0.41 6.02
CA PRO A 183 -14.11 -1.49 5.07
C PRO A 183 -14.09 -1.03 3.61
N SER A 184 -14.15 -2.01 2.70
CA SER A 184 -14.11 -1.73 1.27
C SER A 184 -15.50 -1.49 0.71
N HIS A 185 -15.62 -0.50 -0.17
CA HIS A 185 -16.83 -0.32 -0.99
C HIS A 185 -17.13 -1.51 -1.91
N LEU A 186 -16.18 -2.44 -2.07
CA LEU A 186 -16.34 -3.71 -2.79
C LEU A 186 -16.81 -4.86 -1.89
N ASP A 187 -16.75 -4.69 -0.57
CA ASP A 187 -17.07 -5.73 0.41
C ASP A 187 -18.48 -5.57 0.95
N TRP A 188 -18.93 -4.34 1.23
CA TRP A 188 -20.25 -4.03 1.76
C TRP A 188 -21.28 -3.81 0.66
N THR A 189 -21.72 -4.90 0.04
CA THR A 189 -22.62 -4.91 -1.14
C THR A 189 -23.98 -5.53 -0.81
N ALA A 190 -24.92 -5.43 -1.74
CA ALA A 190 -26.20 -6.13 -1.64
C ALA A 190 -26.07 -7.64 -1.34
N ALA A 191 -25.01 -8.30 -1.86
CA ALA A 191 -24.78 -9.73 -1.69
C ALA A 191 -24.28 -10.11 -0.28
N THR A 192 -23.59 -9.19 0.40
CA THR A 192 -22.99 -9.41 1.73
C THR A 192 -23.71 -8.66 2.84
N LYS A 193 -24.75 -7.88 2.53
CA LYS A 193 -25.51 -7.11 3.54
C LYS A 193 -25.96 -7.93 4.75
N ALA A 194 -26.25 -9.22 4.58
CA ALA A 194 -26.69 -10.08 5.67
C ALA A 194 -25.60 -10.27 6.76
N THR A 195 -24.33 -10.31 6.36
CA THR A 195 -23.18 -10.36 7.29
C THR A 195 -22.78 -8.97 7.76
N HIS A 196 -23.14 -7.92 7.03
CA HIS A 196 -22.90 -6.52 7.41
C HIS A 196 -24.14 -5.85 8.02
N CYS A 197 -24.83 -6.58 8.91
CA CYS A 197 -25.91 -6.04 9.75
C CYS A 197 -27.11 -5.43 8.99
N GLY A 198 -27.29 -5.78 7.72
CA GLY A 198 -28.33 -5.28 6.82
C GLY A 198 -27.90 -4.10 5.95
N TYR A 199 -26.64 -3.67 6.03
CA TYR A 199 -26.15 -2.47 5.35
C TYR A 199 -25.41 -2.79 4.04
N GLU A 200 -25.53 -1.86 3.11
CA GLU A 200 -24.74 -1.74 1.90
C GLU A 200 -24.18 -0.31 1.89
N ILE A 201 -22.87 -0.17 1.88
CA ILE A 201 -22.20 1.13 2.05
C ILE A 201 -21.02 1.21 1.07
N ALA A 202 -21.06 2.24 0.23
CA ALA A 202 -19.92 2.61 -0.60
C ALA A 202 -18.90 3.41 0.23
N TRP A 203 -18.05 2.70 0.98
CA TRP A 203 -17.07 3.31 1.88
C TRP A 203 -16.16 4.32 1.17
N PRO A 204 -16.09 5.58 1.65
CA PRO A 204 -15.58 6.68 0.85
C PRO A 204 -14.06 6.69 0.68
N ALA A 205 -13.29 6.21 1.66
CA ALA A 205 -11.82 6.20 1.57
C ALA A 205 -11.32 5.27 0.44
N THR A 206 -11.85 4.04 0.37
CA THR A 206 -11.48 3.10 -0.70
C THR A 206 -11.98 3.58 -2.08
N LYS A 207 -13.11 4.29 -2.13
CA LYS A 207 -13.57 4.98 -3.36
C LYS A 207 -12.63 6.11 -3.81
N ALA A 208 -12.03 6.85 -2.86
CA ALA A 208 -11.08 7.90 -3.20
C ALA A 208 -9.83 7.34 -3.92
N PHE A 209 -9.30 6.20 -3.46
CA PHE A 209 -8.20 5.52 -4.14
C PHE A 209 -8.62 4.96 -5.51
N GLU A 210 -9.80 4.33 -5.61
CA GLU A 210 -10.36 3.86 -6.90
C GLU A 210 -10.45 5.01 -7.92
N ALA A 211 -10.95 6.17 -7.50
CA ALA A 211 -11.07 7.36 -8.34
C ALA A 211 -9.71 7.89 -8.88
N LYS A 212 -8.60 7.55 -8.20
CA LYS A 212 -7.23 7.85 -8.65
C LYS A 212 -6.56 6.70 -9.40
N GLY A 213 -7.34 5.69 -9.80
CA GLY A 213 -6.91 4.58 -10.65
C GLY A 213 -6.22 3.45 -9.89
N PHE A 214 -6.26 3.45 -8.56
CA PHE A 214 -5.82 2.30 -7.78
C PHE A 214 -6.85 1.18 -7.84
N ARG A 215 -6.36 -0.05 -7.99
CA ARG A 215 -7.15 -1.28 -7.94
C ARG A 215 -6.85 -2.03 -6.66
N ASP A 216 -7.87 -2.64 -6.08
CA ASP A 216 -7.76 -3.51 -4.91
C ASP A 216 -7.18 -4.87 -5.34
N SER A 217 -5.94 -5.17 -4.92
CA SER A 217 -5.26 -6.40 -5.34
C SER A 217 -5.93 -7.66 -4.76
N PHE A 218 -6.51 -7.57 -3.56
CA PHE A 218 -7.19 -8.68 -2.92
C PHE A 218 -8.46 -9.02 -3.70
N ARG A 219 -9.27 -8.01 -4.03
CA ARG A 219 -10.51 -8.22 -4.82
C ARG A 219 -10.27 -8.58 -6.26
N GLN A 220 -9.14 -8.18 -6.83
CA GLN A 220 -8.78 -8.65 -8.16
C GLN A 220 -8.48 -10.15 -8.21
N ILE A 221 -7.90 -10.72 -7.15
CA ILE A 221 -7.65 -12.17 -7.03
C ILE A 221 -8.89 -12.91 -6.50
N HIS A 222 -9.64 -12.31 -5.58
CA HIS A 222 -10.83 -12.86 -4.93
C HIS A 222 -12.06 -11.97 -5.17
N PRO A 223 -12.65 -12.00 -6.38
CA PRO A 223 -13.69 -11.04 -6.78
C PRO A 223 -15.03 -11.20 -6.05
N ASP A 224 -15.28 -12.35 -5.43
CA ASP A 224 -16.51 -12.62 -4.67
C ASP A 224 -16.28 -12.37 -3.17
N PRO A 225 -16.82 -11.27 -2.61
CA PRO A 225 -16.65 -10.93 -1.19
C PRO A 225 -17.43 -11.86 -0.26
N ALA A 226 -18.49 -12.54 -0.72
CA ALA A 226 -19.23 -13.50 0.10
C ALA A 226 -18.47 -14.82 0.23
N ARG A 227 -17.78 -15.24 -0.84
CA ARG A 227 -16.98 -16.48 -0.83
C ARG A 227 -15.65 -16.32 -0.10
N THR A 228 -14.99 -15.18 -0.28
CA THR A 228 -13.69 -14.90 0.36
C THR A 228 -13.74 -13.50 0.96
N PRO A 229 -14.25 -13.32 2.20
CA PRO A 229 -14.33 -12.01 2.84
C PRO A 229 -12.96 -11.35 3.01
N GLY A 230 -11.95 -12.11 3.42
CA GLY A 230 -10.60 -11.57 3.60
C GLY A 230 -10.50 -10.63 4.78
N ASP A 231 -11.33 -10.83 5.81
CA ASP A 231 -11.36 -10.00 7.01
C ASP A 231 -9.97 -9.94 7.64
N THR A 232 -9.55 -8.74 8.04
CA THR A 232 -8.28 -8.48 8.71
C THR A 232 -8.49 -8.02 10.13
N TRP A 233 -9.62 -7.38 10.41
CA TRP A 233 -10.06 -6.98 11.74
C TRP A 233 -11.20 -7.89 12.22
N SER A 234 -11.16 -8.46 13.44
CA SER A 234 -9.99 -8.68 14.29
C SER A 234 -9.81 -10.18 14.52
N PRO A 235 -8.61 -10.75 14.35
CA PRO A 235 -8.36 -12.16 14.58
C PRO A 235 -8.34 -12.50 16.08
N VAL A 236 -8.11 -11.52 16.96
CA VAL A 236 -7.94 -11.74 18.41
C VAL A 236 -9.20 -11.35 19.22
N GLU A 237 -9.90 -10.28 18.83
CA GLU A 237 -11.16 -9.88 19.47
C GLU A 237 -12.37 -10.38 18.67
N LYS A 238 -13.21 -11.21 19.30
CA LYS A 238 -14.45 -11.75 18.69
C LYS A 238 -15.72 -11.20 19.31
N THR A 239 -15.60 -10.44 20.39
CA THR A 239 -16.75 -9.90 21.14
C THR A 239 -16.40 -8.53 21.70
N ASN A 240 -17.31 -7.58 21.54
CA ASN A 240 -17.17 -6.21 21.98
C ASN A 240 -18.39 -5.80 22.81
N ASN A 241 -18.17 -5.67 24.13
CA ASN A 241 -19.21 -5.37 25.11
C ASN A 241 -20.42 -6.31 25.01
N GLY A 242 -20.16 -7.61 24.86
CA GLY A 242 -21.20 -8.64 24.77
C GLY A 242 -21.89 -8.75 23.40
N ARG A 243 -21.47 -7.96 22.40
CA ARG A 243 -21.94 -8.03 21.01
C ARG A 243 -20.87 -8.71 20.14
N PRO A 244 -21.24 -9.47 19.09
CA PRO A 244 -20.26 -9.97 18.13
C PRO A 244 -19.44 -8.82 17.54
N GLU A 245 -18.12 -8.97 17.54
CA GLU A 245 -17.23 -7.99 16.91
C GLU A 245 -17.41 -8.05 15.38
N PRO A 246 -17.73 -6.93 14.69
CA PRO A 246 -17.69 -6.85 13.24
C PRO A 246 -16.35 -7.39 12.71
N GLN A 247 -16.44 -8.28 11.74
CA GLN A 247 -15.27 -8.83 11.07
C GLN A 247 -15.22 -8.23 9.67
N ASP A 248 -14.15 -7.48 9.41
CA ASP A 248 -14.05 -6.64 8.22
C ASP A 248 -12.62 -6.62 7.70
N ARG A 249 -12.48 -6.41 6.40
CA ARG A 249 -11.19 -6.15 5.77
C ARG A 249 -10.90 -4.66 5.81
N ILE A 250 -9.93 -4.26 6.63
CA ILE A 250 -9.52 -2.86 6.80
C ILE A 250 -8.04 -2.62 6.46
N ASP A 251 -7.28 -3.68 6.22
CA ASP A 251 -5.90 -3.62 5.74
C ASP A 251 -5.86 -3.94 4.24
N TYR A 252 -5.03 -3.19 3.50
CA TYR A 252 -5.08 -3.21 2.04
C TYR A 252 -3.70 -3.25 1.41
N VAL A 253 -3.65 -3.81 0.20
CA VAL A 253 -2.60 -3.54 -0.78
C VAL A 253 -3.28 -3.14 -2.08
N LEU A 254 -3.30 -1.85 -2.37
CA LEU A 254 -3.86 -1.24 -3.57
C LEU A 254 -2.74 -0.97 -4.57
N TYR A 255 -3.03 -1.01 -5.87
CA TYR A 255 -1.99 -0.77 -6.88
C TYR A 255 -2.48 -0.06 -8.13
N ARG A 256 -1.58 0.68 -8.78
CA ARG A 256 -1.82 1.41 -10.03
C ARG A 256 -0.61 1.32 -10.96
N GLY A 257 -0.85 1.36 -12.26
CA GLY A 257 0.17 1.36 -13.30
C GLY A 257 0.15 0.10 -14.14
N SER A 258 0.56 0.21 -15.41
CA SER A 258 0.61 -0.90 -16.36
C SER A 258 1.84 -1.80 -16.16
N SER A 259 2.90 -1.27 -15.54
CA SER A 259 4.10 -2.02 -15.17
C SER A 259 3.87 -2.98 -13.99
N ILE A 260 2.73 -2.93 -13.31
CA ILE A 260 2.44 -3.72 -12.11
C ILE A 260 1.32 -4.72 -12.41
N SER A 261 1.61 -6.00 -12.24
CA SER A 261 0.64 -7.08 -12.40
C SER A 261 0.54 -7.92 -11.13
N VAL A 262 -0.65 -7.95 -10.50
CA VAL A 262 -0.90 -8.82 -9.34
C VAL A 262 -0.87 -10.30 -9.76
N ARG A 263 -0.23 -11.12 -8.95
CA ARG A 263 -0.11 -12.59 -9.13
C ARG A 263 -0.86 -13.36 -8.07
N ASN A 264 -0.83 -12.88 -6.84
CA ASN A 264 -1.54 -13.48 -5.71
C ASN A 264 -1.80 -12.40 -4.65
N SER A 265 -2.85 -12.59 -3.85
CA SER A 265 -3.17 -11.77 -2.69
C SER A 265 -3.92 -12.60 -1.66
N ALA A 266 -3.54 -12.50 -0.39
CA ALA A 266 -4.17 -13.22 0.71
C ALA A 266 -3.97 -12.49 2.05
N THR A 267 -4.87 -12.74 3.00
CA THR A 267 -4.61 -12.41 4.40
C THR A 267 -3.56 -13.36 4.99
N TYR A 268 -2.82 -12.89 5.99
CA TYR A 268 -1.71 -13.62 6.60
C TYR A 268 -1.59 -13.29 8.09
N GLY A 269 -1.52 -14.30 8.95
CA GLY A 269 -1.42 -14.09 10.40
C GLY A 269 -2.45 -14.88 11.20
N GLY A 270 -2.67 -14.46 12.45
CA GLY A 270 -3.79 -14.92 13.27
C GLY A 270 -3.63 -16.27 13.97
N TRP A 271 -2.40 -16.80 14.03
CA TRP A 271 -2.12 -18.00 14.82
C TRP A 271 -2.01 -17.68 16.32
N ASN A 272 -1.97 -18.71 17.17
CA ASN A 272 -1.80 -18.51 18.61
C ASN A 272 -0.50 -17.77 18.94
N GLY A 273 -0.59 -16.66 19.67
CA GLY A 273 0.54 -15.79 19.97
C GLY A 273 0.86 -14.74 18.90
N TRP A 274 0.01 -14.60 17.88
CA TRP A 274 0.05 -13.48 16.93
C TRP A 274 0.14 -12.13 17.65
N ASN A 275 0.99 -11.23 17.18
CA ASN A 275 1.34 -9.99 17.90
C ASN A 275 0.47 -8.78 17.56
N SER A 276 -0.58 -8.97 16.76
CA SER A 276 -1.42 -7.89 16.26
C SER A 276 -2.91 -8.25 16.36
N ASP A 277 -3.76 -7.25 16.52
CA ASP A 277 -5.20 -7.35 16.37
C ASP A 277 -5.66 -7.17 14.91
N HIS A 278 -4.70 -7.13 13.98
CA HIS A 278 -4.92 -7.21 12.53
C HIS A 278 -4.30 -8.47 11.93
N LEU A 279 -4.95 -9.08 10.95
CA LEU A 279 -4.24 -9.92 9.98
C LEU A 279 -3.52 -9.02 8.97
N ALA A 280 -2.31 -9.40 8.59
CA ALA A 280 -1.58 -8.75 7.51
C ALA A 280 -2.19 -9.09 6.15
N VAL A 281 -1.87 -8.30 5.12
CA VAL A 281 -2.23 -8.59 3.73
C VAL A 281 -0.97 -8.77 2.90
N LEU A 282 -0.78 -9.97 2.35
CA LEU A 282 0.36 -10.31 1.49
C LEU A 282 -0.08 -10.32 0.04
N THR A 283 0.57 -9.50 -0.79
CA THR A 283 0.32 -9.48 -2.23
C THR A 283 1.62 -9.60 -3.01
N THR A 284 1.64 -10.50 -3.99
CA THR A 284 2.78 -10.70 -4.91
C THR A 284 2.48 -10.05 -6.25
N PHE A 285 3.41 -9.23 -6.73
CA PHE A 285 3.36 -8.57 -8.03
C PHE A 285 4.53 -9.00 -8.92
N THR A 286 4.29 -8.99 -10.23
CA THR A 286 5.34 -8.82 -11.23
C THR A 286 5.42 -7.33 -11.60
N VAL A 287 6.62 -6.77 -11.57
CA VAL A 287 6.93 -5.39 -11.94
C VAL A 287 7.86 -5.39 -13.15
N SER A 288 7.47 -4.74 -14.25
CA SER A 288 8.18 -4.73 -15.54
C SER A 288 8.58 -3.34 -16.00
#